data_AF-A0A5P2DR48-F1
#
_entry.id   AF-A0A5P2DR48-F1
#
_cell.length_a   1.000
_cell.length_b   1.000
_cell.length_c   1.000
_cell.angle_alpha   90.00
_cell.angle_beta   90.00
_cell.angle_gamma   90.00
#
_symmetry.space_group_name_H-M   'P 1'
#
loop_
_entity.id
_entity.type
_entity.pdbx_description
1 polymer ?
#
loop_
_entity_poly.entity_id
_entity_poly.type
_entity_poly.pdbx_seq_one_letter_code
_entity_poly.pdbx_strand_id
1 'polypeptide(L)'
;MTTVTERAVLQDALGLLKDREQIAERLLESSAKHSFDPDKELDWDAPAIEGKYYWPPELLSLYDTPLWKKMGEEQRIDLSRHEAAALGSLGIWFEIILMQLMVRHIYDKSLTSKHVRYALTEIADECRHSMMFARMIQKAGAPEYPVSRLNHNLARILKTVSTTPGSFACTLLGEEILDWMQRLTFPDERVQPLVRGVTRIHVIEEARHVRYAREELRRQMVTAPRWEQELTRISCGEAARVFSLAFVNPAVYDNIGLDRREAVAQVKASGHRREVMQSGAKRLTDFLDDIGVLRGVGRRLWKSSGLLA
;
A
#
# COMPACT_ATOMS: atom_id res chain seq x y z
N MET A 1 -25.65 38.61 20.39
CA MET A 1 -24.54 38.62 19.42
C MET A 1 -23.72 37.35 19.63
N THR A 2 -24.03 36.31 18.89
CA THR A 2 -23.27 35.06 18.88
C THR A 2 -21.97 35.32 18.14
N THR A 3 -20.85 35.37 18.85
CA THR A 3 -19.51 35.36 18.29
C THR A 3 -19.38 34.12 17.41
N VAL A 4 -19.40 34.32 16.10
CA VAL A 4 -18.92 33.34 15.13
C VAL A 4 -17.44 33.18 15.45
N THR A 5 -17.09 32.09 16.12
CA THR A 5 -15.70 31.69 16.31
C THR A 5 -15.12 31.57 14.91
N GLU A 6 -14.24 32.50 14.52
CA GLU A 6 -13.45 32.35 13.30
C GLU A 6 -12.81 30.97 13.35
N ARG A 7 -13.22 30.07 12.46
CA ARG A 7 -12.56 28.76 12.34
C ARG A 7 -11.10 29.07 12.06
N ALA A 8 -10.22 28.70 12.99
CA ALA A 8 -8.78 28.87 12.82
C ALA A 8 -8.39 28.27 11.47
N VAL A 9 -7.82 29.11 10.60
CA VAL A 9 -7.37 28.71 9.27
C VAL A 9 -6.17 27.78 9.48
N LEU A 10 -6.38 26.49 9.27
CA LEU A 10 -5.31 25.50 9.41
C LEU A 10 -4.41 25.53 8.16
N GLN A 11 -3.10 25.55 8.39
CA GLN A 11 -2.08 25.57 7.34
C GLN A 11 -0.87 24.72 7.73
N ASP A 12 -0.21 24.16 6.73
CA ASP A 12 1.09 23.47 6.86
C ASP A 12 2.05 23.96 5.76
N ALA A 13 3.18 23.27 5.55
CA ALA A 13 4.17 23.64 4.53
C ALA A 13 3.62 23.55 3.09
N LEU A 14 2.55 22.79 2.87
CA LEU A 14 1.87 22.63 1.57
C LEU A 14 0.72 23.63 1.39
N GLY A 15 0.56 24.57 2.33
CA GLY A 15 -0.41 25.68 2.27
C GLY A 15 -1.68 25.42 3.08
N LEU A 16 -2.76 26.10 2.68
CA LEU A 16 -4.05 26.06 3.39
C LEU A 16 -4.70 24.67 3.32
N LEU A 17 -5.23 24.21 4.45
CA LEU A 17 -6.05 23.00 4.48
C LEU A 17 -7.45 23.30 3.96
N LYS A 18 -7.92 22.46 3.02
CA LYS A 18 -9.26 22.57 2.45
C LYS A 18 -10.31 22.13 3.46
N ASP A 19 -11.57 22.49 3.22
CA ASP A 19 -12.69 22.01 4.05
C ASP A 19 -12.89 20.50 3.85
N ARG A 20 -13.05 19.78 4.96
CA ARG A 20 -13.12 18.32 5.00
C ARG A 20 -14.37 17.79 4.27
N GLU A 21 -15.52 18.43 4.45
CA GLU A 21 -16.79 17.98 3.85
C GLU A 21 -16.80 18.25 2.34
N GLN A 22 -16.21 19.36 1.89
CA GLN A 22 -16.05 19.65 0.46
C GLN A 22 -15.10 18.67 -0.25
N ILE A 23 -14.02 18.24 0.41
CA ILE A 23 -13.15 17.19 -0.12
C ILE A 23 -13.93 15.89 -0.26
N ALA A 24 -14.63 15.48 0.80
CA ALA A 24 -15.39 14.24 0.83
C ALA A 24 -16.49 14.20 -0.25
N GLU A 25 -17.19 15.32 -0.48
CA GLU A 25 -18.17 15.45 -1.56
C GLU A 25 -17.59 15.14 -2.95
N ARG A 26 -16.46 15.76 -3.29
CA ARG A 26 -15.79 15.52 -4.58
C ARG A 26 -15.30 14.08 -4.72
N LEU A 27 -14.82 13.49 -3.63
CA LEU A 27 -14.36 12.11 -3.63
C LEU A 27 -15.54 11.13 -3.81
N LEU A 28 -16.69 11.39 -3.17
CA LEU A 28 -17.93 10.62 -3.36
C LEU A 28 -18.44 10.69 -4.80
N GLU A 29 -18.44 11.88 -5.41
CA GLU A 29 -18.79 12.05 -6.83
C GLU A 29 -17.84 11.27 -7.75
N SER A 30 -16.56 11.19 -7.39
CA SER A 30 -15.57 10.40 -8.12
C SER A 30 -15.77 8.90 -7.95
N SER A 31 -16.02 8.42 -6.72
CA SER A 31 -16.29 7.00 -6.45
C SER A 31 -17.53 6.52 -7.21
N ALA A 32 -18.59 7.33 -7.27
CA ALA A 32 -19.79 6.98 -8.03
C ALA A 32 -19.54 6.72 -9.53
N LYS A 33 -18.46 7.27 -10.10
CA LYS A 33 -18.08 7.09 -11.51
C LYS A 33 -17.03 6.00 -11.73
N HIS A 34 -16.26 5.67 -10.69
CA HIS A 34 -15.01 4.94 -10.80
C HIS A 34 -14.83 3.91 -9.68
N SER A 35 -15.95 3.36 -9.17
CA SER A 35 -15.97 2.15 -8.36
C SER A 35 -16.40 0.97 -9.23
N PHE A 36 -15.60 -0.09 -9.22
CA PHE A 36 -15.76 -1.22 -10.12
C PHE A 36 -16.28 -2.46 -9.36
N ASP A 37 -17.00 -3.32 -10.08
CA ASP A 37 -17.35 -4.66 -9.60
C ASP A 37 -16.39 -5.66 -10.24
N PRO A 38 -15.33 -6.10 -9.54
CA PRO A 38 -14.28 -6.93 -10.13
C PRO A 38 -14.79 -8.27 -10.64
N ASP A 39 -15.92 -8.77 -10.14
CA ASP A 39 -16.53 -10.01 -10.62
C ASP A 39 -17.17 -9.87 -12.00
N LYS A 40 -17.53 -8.63 -12.40
CA LYS A 40 -18.11 -8.31 -13.71
C LYS A 40 -17.12 -7.71 -14.69
N GLU A 41 -16.12 -6.98 -14.17
CA GLU A 41 -15.17 -6.20 -14.97
C GLU A 41 -13.98 -7.02 -15.48
N LEU A 42 -13.74 -8.19 -14.89
CA LEU A 42 -12.62 -9.06 -15.23
C LEU A 42 -13.12 -10.39 -15.80
N ASP A 43 -12.49 -10.84 -16.88
CA ASP A 43 -12.70 -12.19 -17.42
C ASP A 43 -11.91 -13.20 -16.58
N TRP A 44 -12.56 -13.70 -15.53
CA TRP A 44 -12.00 -14.71 -14.64
C TRP A 44 -11.91 -16.11 -15.27
N ASP A 45 -12.62 -16.35 -16.37
CA ASP A 45 -12.65 -17.63 -17.07
C ASP A 45 -11.54 -17.73 -18.11
N ALA A 46 -11.02 -16.60 -18.59
CA ALA A 46 -9.87 -16.54 -19.48
C ALA A 46 -8.71 -17.44 -19.00
N PRO A 47 -8.12 -18.27 -19.89
CA PRO A 47 -6.93 -19.04 -19.56
C PRO A 47 -5.71 -18.12 -19.41
N ALA A 48 -4.73 -18.56 -18.63
CA ALA A 48 -3.42 -17.91 -18.61
C ALA A 48 -2.75 -18.02 -19.99
N ILE A 49 -2.05 -16.96 -20.40
CA ILE A 49 -1.30 -16.95 -21.65
C ILE A 49 0.10 -17.49 -21.38
N GLU A 50 0.51 -18.51 -22.12
CA GLU A 50 1.85 -19.10 -22.02
C GLU A 50 2.94 -18.04 -22.30
N GLY A 51 4.06 -18.13 -21.57
CA GLY A 51 5.19 -17.21 -21.72
C GLY A 51 4.99 -15.82 -21.12
N LYS A 52 3.80 -15.50 -20.55
CA LYS A 52 3.57 -14.21 -19.89
C LYS A 52 3.82 -14.26 -18.38
N TYR A 53 4.45 -13.21 -17.90
CA TYR A 53 4.74 -12.98 -16.48
C TYR A 53 3.45 -12.62 -15.71
N TYR A 54 3.47 -12.80 -14.39
CA TYR A 54 2.40 -12.34 -13.49
C TYR A 54 2.74 -11.01 -12.81
N TRP A 55 4.00 -10.57 -12.94
CA TRP A 55 4.47 -9.27 -12.45
C TRP A 55 5.61 -8.81 -13.35
N PRO A 56 5.80 -7.51 -13.61
CA PRO A 56 6.88 -7.03 -14.47
C PRO A 56 8.24 -7.56 -13.99
N PRO A 57 9.09 -8.11 -14.88
CA PRO A 57 10.37 -8.69 -14.51
C PRO A 57 11.24 -7.76 -13.67
N GLU A 58 11.27 -6.47 -14.02
CA GLU A 58 12.08 -5.45 -13.36
C GLU A 58 11.62 -5.17 -11.91
N LEU A 59 10.41 -5.58 -11.53
CA LEU A 59 9.90 -5.43 -10.17
C LEU A 59 10.15 -6.67 -9.30
N LEU A 60 10.57 -7.79 -9.89
CA LEU A 60 10.84 -9.04 -9.18
C LEU A 60 12.05 -8.92 -8.28
N SER A 61 12.00 -9.58 -7.13
CA SER A 61 12.98 -9.41 -6.06
C SER A 61 14.41 -9.78 -6.47
N LEU A 62 14.55 -10.77 -7.35
CA LEU A 62 15.84 -11.29 -7.82
C LEU A 62 16.33 -10.62 -9.12
N TYR A 63 15.57 -9.72 -9.74
CA TYR A 63 15.97 -9.12 -11.01
C TYR A 63 17.41 -8.56 -10.98
N ASP A 64 18.15 -8.79 -12.07
CA ASP A 64 19.57 -8.44 -12.27
C ASP A 64 20.60 -9.10 -11.31
N THR A 65 20.16 -9.94 -10.38
CA THR A 65 21.09 -10.70 -9.52
C THR A 65 21.80 -11.84 -10.27
N PRO A 66 22.94 -12.35 -9.76
CA PRO A 66 23.56 -13.56 -10.29
C PRO A 66 22.62 -14.77 -10.38
N LEU A 67 21.72 -14.94 -9.41
CA LEU A 67 20.72 -16.03 -9.41
C LEU A 67 19.74 -15.85 -10.56
N TRP A 68 19.21 -14.66 -10.75
CA TRP A 68 18.31 -14.34 -11.87
C TRP A 68 18.93 -14.61 -13.24
N LYS A 69 20.22 -14.27 -13.41
CA LYS A 69 20.97 -14.53 -14.64
C LYS A 69 21.12 -16.02 -14.95
N LYS A 70 21.08 -16.89 -13.92
CA LYS A 70 21.11 -18.35 -14.07
C LYS A 70 19.74 -19.00 -14.25
N MET A 71 18.67 -18.34 -13.80
CA MET A 71 17.30 -18.85 -13.96
C MET A 71 16.91 -18.92 -15.44
N GLY A 72 16.30 -20.03 -15.84
CA GLY A 72 15.62 -20.15 -17.13
C GLY A 72 14.34 -19.31 -17.17
N GLU A 73 13.82 -19.05 -18.38
CA GLU A 73 12.65 -18.19 -18.56
C GLU A 73 11.41 -18.71 -17.82
N GLU A 74 11.13 -20.01 -17.88
CA GLU A 74 10.02 -20.64 -17.15
C GLU A 74 10.15 -20.42 -15.64
N GLN A 75 11.34 -20.55 -15.07
CA GLN A 75 11.58 -20.33 -13.63
C GLN A 75 11.41 -18.85 -13.23
N ARG A 76 11.68 -17.90 -14.15
CA ARG A 76 11.44 -16.47 -13.93
C ARG A 76 9.95 -16.14 -13.98
N ILE A 77 9.22 -16.74 -14.93
CA ILE A 77 7.75 -16.64 -14.99
C ILE A 77 7.15 -17.22 -13.71
N ASP A 78 7.66 -18.37 -13.25
CA ASP A 78 7.18 -19.00 -12.02
C ASP A 78 7.48 -18.16 -10.78
N LEU A 79 8.68 -17.57 -10.69
CA LEU A 79 8.99 -16.57 -9.65
C LEU A 79 7.98 -15.42 -9.68
N SER A 80 7.65 -14.89 -10.87
CA SER A 80 6.69 -13.79 -10.98
C SER A 80 5.29 -14.17 -10.53
N ARG A 81 4.87 -15.41 -10.77
CA ARG A 81 3.59 -15.98 -10.33
C ARG A 81 3.52 -16.05 -8.82
N HIS A 82 4.57 -16.56 -8.20
CA HIS A 82 4.68 -16.67 -6.74
C HIS A 82 4.84 -15.31 -6.04
N GLU A 83 5.62 -14.38 -6.59
CA GLU A 83 5.75 -13.03 -6.04
C GLU A 83 4.47 -12.20 -6.21
N ALA A 84 3.76 -12.31 -7.34
CA ALA A 84 2.46 -11.66 -7.51
C ALA A 84 1.43 -12.17 -6.48
N ALA A 85 1.40 -13.48 -6.24
CA ALA A 85 0.55 -14.06 -5.20
C ALA A 85 0.96 -13.60 -3.79
N ALA A 86 2.26 -13.44 -3.54
CA ALA A 86 2.75 -12.92 -2.27
C ALA A 86 2.38 -11.45 -2.05
N LEU A 87 2.47 -10.62 -3.09
CA LEU A 87 2.03 -9.22 -3.04
C LEU A 87 0.51 -9.11 -2.85
N GLY A 88 -0.28 -9.96 -3.54
CA GLY A 88 -1.73 -10.03 -3.30
C GLY A 88 -2.06 -10.43 -1.87
N SER A 89 -1.33 -11.41 -1.31
CA SER A 89 -1.50 -11.84 0.09
C SER A 89 -1.17 -10.72 1.08
N LEU A 90 -0.11 -9.97 0.80
CA LEU A 90 0.28 -8.79 1.57
C LEU A 90 -0.77 -7.68 1.49
N GLY A 91 -1.33 -7.44 0.29
CA GLY A 91 -2.40 -6.48 0.04
C GLY A 91 -3.63 -6.78 0.88
N ILE A 92 -4.17 -8.00 0.82
CA ILE A 92 -5.32 -8.43 1.65
C ILE A 92 -5.05 -8.20 3.14
N TRP A 93 -3.87 -8.62 3.62
CA TRP A 93 -3.51 -8.44 5.03
C TRP A 93 -3.47 -6.96 5.43
N PHE A 94 -2.98 -6.11 4.53
CA PHE A 94 -2.90 -4.67 4.73
C PHE A 94 -4.28 -3.99 4.70
N GLU A 95 -5.11 -4.26 3.71
CA GLU A 95 -6.46 -3.72 3.58
C GLU A 95 -7.34 -4.06 4.80
N ILE A 96 -7.19 -5.28 5.35
CA ILE A 96 -7.85 -5.66 6.60
C ILE A 96 -7.43 -4.75 7.77
N ILE A 97 -6.17 -4.35 7.84
CA ILE A 97 -5.69 -3.39 8.85
C ILE A 97 -6.29 -2.02 8.58
N LEU A 98 -6.30 -1.56 7.32
CA LEU A 98 -6.85 -0.26 6.93
C LEU A 98 -8.32 -0.13 7.29
N MET A 99 -9.14 -1.13 6.96
CA MET A 99 -10.56 -1.16 7.31
C MET A 99 -10.76 -1.01 8.83
N GLN A 100 -9.98 -1.72 9.65
CA GLN A 100 -10.06 -1.60 11.12
C GLN A 100 -9.67 -0.20 11.62
N LEU A 101 -8.63 0.39 11.05
CA LEU A 101 -8.19 1.73 11.40
C LEU A 101 -9.21 2.80 10.97
N MET A 102 -9.83 2.61 9.80
CA MET A 102 -10.83 3.53 9.25
C MET A 102 -12.13 3.47 10.05
N VAL A 103 -12.63 2.27 10.38
CA VAL A 103 -13.81 2.09 11.25
C VAL A 103 -13.59 2.80 12.59
N ARG A 104 -12.40 2.67 13.19
CA ARG A 104 -12.06 3.35 14.45
C ARG A 104 -11.99 4.88 14.28
N HIS A 105 -11.47 5.39 13.16
CA HIS A 105 -11.41 6.83 12.89
C HIS A 105 -12.80 7.48 12.82
N ILE A 106 -13.78 6.79 12.22
CA ILE A 106 -15.12 7.34 12.02
C ILE A 106 -16.09 7.07 13.19
N TYR A 107 -15.70 6.23 14.15
CA TYR A 107 -16.56 5.74 15.22
C TYR A 107 -17.30 6.85 16.00
N ASP A 108 -16.60 7.91 16.39
CA ASP A 108 -17.16 9.03 17.17
C ASP A 108 -17.54 10.25 16.32
N LYS A 109 -17.64 10.10 14.99
CA LYS A 109 -17.96 11.21 14.09
C LYS A 109 -19.46 11.31 13.80
N SER A 110 -19.91 12.47 13.33
CA SER A 110 -21.31 12.69 12.93
C SER A 110 -21.74 11.68 11.87
N LEU A 111 -22.82 10.95 12.14
CA LEU A 111 -23.34 9.90 11.26
C LEU A 111 -23.83 10.44 9.89
N THR A 112 -24.16 11.73 9.80
CA THR A 112 -24.63 12.38 8.56
C THR A 112 -23.53 13.09 7.77
N SER A 113 -22.27 12.99 8.22
CA SER A 113 -21.12 13.61 7.58
C SER A 113 -20.78 12.94 6.24
N LYS A 114 -20.47 13.75 5.22
CA LYS A 114 -19.96 13.26 3.93
C LYS A 114 -18.59 12.59 4.12
N HIS A 115 -17.80 13.07 5.08
CA HIS A 115 -16.52 12.46 5.45
C HIS A 115 -16.70 11.02 5.98
N VAL A 116 -17.67 10.79 6.85
CA VAL A 116 -18.00 9.43 7.33
C VAL A 116 -18.49 8.57 6.19
N ARG A 117 -19.37 9.10 5.33
CA ARG A 117 -19.87 8.38 4.15
C ARG A 117 -18.74 8.00 3.17
N TYR A 118 -17.78 8.89 2.95
CA TYR A 118 -16.64 8.60 2.09
C TYR A 118 -15.74 7.51 2.67
N ALA A 119 -15.41 7.58 3.96
CA ALA A 119 -14.63 6.54 4.63
C ALA A 119 -15.31 5.15 4.57
N LEU A 120 -16.65 5.09 4.66
CA LEU A 120 -17.40 3.85 4.45
C LEU A 120 -17.37 3.36 3.00
N THR A 121 -17.27 4.28 2.03
CA THR A 121 -17.11 3.95 0.61
C THR A 121 -15.74 3.32 0.38
N GLU A 122 -14.68 3.90 0.94
CA GLU A 122 -13.32 3.35 0.94
C GLU A 122 -13.28 1.96 1.56
N ILE A 123 -13.88 1.75 2.75
CA ILE A 123 -14.00 0.41 3.36
C ILE A 123 -14.69 -0.59 2.42
N ALA A 124 -15.72 -0.16 1.67
CA ALA A 124 -16.41 -1.02 0.73
C ALA A 124 -15.56 -1.35 -0.52
N ASP A 125 -14.75 -0.38 -0.98
CA ASP A 125 -13.77 -0.58 -2.05
C ASP A 125 -12.70 -1.60 -1.59
N GLU A 126 -12.15 -1.47 -0.37
CA GLU A 126 -11.18 -2.43 0.20
C GLU A 126 -11.74 -3.85 0.36
N CYS A 127 -13.02 -3.99 0.70
CA CYS A 127 -13.66 -5.31 0.71
C CYS A 127 -13.60 -5.96 -0.68
N ARG A 128 -13.86 -5.20 -1.74
CA ARG A 128 -13.85 -5.70 -3.12
C ARG A 128 -12.43 -5.96 -3.61
N HIS A 129 -11.46 -5.11 -3.27
CA HIS A 129 -10.04 -5.32 -3.56
C HIS A 129 -9.54 -6.63 -2.94
N SER A 130 -9.80 -6.84 -1.66
CA SER A 130 -9.40 -8.06 -0.93
C SER A 130 -9.98 -9.33 -1.57
N MET A 131 -11.26 -9.32 -1.95
CA MET A 131 -11.89 -10.45 -2.65
C MET A 131 -11.28 -10.67 -4.04
N MET A 132 -11.03 -9.59 -4.79
CA MET A 132 -10.37 -9.63 -6.10
C MET A 132 -8.96 -10.22 -6.00
N PHE A 133 -8.14 -9.80 -5.04
CA PHE A 133 -6.80 -10.35 -4.83
C PHE A 133 -6.83 -11.82 -4.42
N ALA A 134 -7.75 -12.23 -3.55
CA ALA A 134 -7.91 -13.63 -3.17
C ALA A 134 -8.22 -14.52 -4.39
N ARG A 135 -9.13 -14.06 -5.26
CA ARG A 135 -9.48 -14.76 -6.50
C ARG A 135 -8.33 -14.78 -7.51
N MET A 136 -7.55 -13.69 -7.60
CA MET A 136 -6.33 -13.64 -8.42
C MET A 136 -5.29 -14.67 -7.96
N ILE A 137 -5.04 -14.78 -6.64
CA ILE A 137 -4.11 -15.77 -6.07
C ILE A 137 -4.57 -17.19 -6.43
N GLN A 138 -5.87 -17.48 -6.25
CA GLN A 138 -6.44 -18.78 -6.60
C GLN A 138 -6.27 -19.09 -8.09
N LYS A 139 -6.61 -18.15 -8.98
CA LYS A 139 -6.49 -18.32 -10.44
C LYS A 139 -5.04 -18.48 -10.91
N ALA A 140 -4.09 -17.85 -10.21
CA ALA A 140 -2.66 -18.02 -10.49
C ALA A 140 -2.12 -19.40 -10.07
N GLY A 141 -2.89 -20.19 -9.32
CA GLY A 141 -2.49 -21.53 -8.87
C GLY A 141 -1.26 -21.52 -7.94
N ALA A 142 -1.00 -20.38 -7.29
CA ALA A 142 0.06 -20.23 -6.29
C ALA A 142 -0.54 -20.34 -4.89
N PRO A 143 0.22 -20.80 -3.88
CA PRO A 143 -0.26 -20.76 -2.50
C PRO A 143 -0.38 -19.31 -2.02
N GLU A 144 -1.16 -19.10 -0.96
CA GLU A 144 -1.12 -17.84 -0.22
C GLU A 144 0.18 -17.72 0.60
N TYR A 145 0.62 -16.49 0.82
CA TYR A 145 1.88 -16.17 1.49
C TYR A 145 1.63 -15.26 2.70
N PRO A 146 1.27 -15.83 3.86
CA PRO A 146 1.02 -15.03 5.04
C PRO A 146 2.28 -14.33 5.53
N VAL A 147 2.09 -13.14 6.11
CA VAL A 147 3.17 -12.42 6.79
C VAL A 147 3.71 -13.22 7.98
N SER A 148 4.94 -12.92 8.41
CA SER A 148 5.54 -13.57 9.57
C SER A 148 4.69 -13.42 10.83
N ARG A 149 4.75 -14.39 11.76
CA ARG A 149 4.03 -14.32 13.05
C ARG A 149 4.36 -13.06 13.83
N LEU A 150 5.61 -12.58 13.75
CA LEU A 150 6.02 -11.34 14.39
C LEU A 150 5.26 -10.15 13.78
N ASN A 151 5.32 -9.98 12.45
CA ASN A 151 4.64 -8.88 11.76
C ASN A 151 3.12 -8.92 11.98
N HIS A 152 2.54 -10.13 11.95
CA HIS A 152 1.12 -10.31 12.22
C HIS A 152 0.72 -9.83 13.63
N ASN A 153 1.55 -10.09 14.65
CA ASN A 153 1.30 -9.60 16.01
C ASN A 153 1.59 -8.11 16.17
N LEU A 154 2.62 -7.58 15.51
CA LEU A 154 2.86 -6.13 15.46
C LEU A 154 1.68 -5.38 14.86
N ALA A 155 1.07 -5.91 13.79
CA ALA A 155 -0.14 -5.34 13.22
C ALA A 155 -1.35 -5.40 14.17
N ARG A 156 -1.45 -6.43 15.03
CA ARG A 156 -2.49 -6.47 16.08
C ARG A 156 -2.33 -5.34 17.07
N ILE A 157 -1.10 -5.06 17.49
CA ILE A 157 -0.81 -3.91 18.36
C ILE A 157 -1.16 -2.62 17.62
N LEU A 158 -0.62 -2.44 16.40
CA LEU A 158 -0.84 -1.25 15.57
C LEU A 158 -2.33 -0.92 15.44
N LYS A 159 -3.14 -1.87 14.98
CA LYS A 159 -4.57 -1.60 14.74
C LYS A 159 -5.36 -1.27 16.01
N THR A 160 -4.89 -1.75 17.16
CA THR A 160 -5.50 -1.46 18.47
C THR A 160 -5.07 -0.11 19.04
N VAL A 161 -3.78 0.25 18.96
CA VAL A 161 -3.21 1.41 19.68
C VAL A 161 -2.82 2.59 18.78
N SER A 162 -2.94 2.46 17.46
CA SER A 162 -2.52 3.53 16.54
C SER A 162 -3.25 4.83 16.80
N THR A 163 -2.52 5.94 16.82
CA THR A 163 -3.12 7.28 16.79
C THR A 163 -3.82 7.51 15.46
N THR A 164 -4.76 8.44 15.39
CA THR A 164 -5.40 8.80 14.11
C THR A 164 -4.36 9.21 13.05
N PRO A 165 -3.39 10.10 13.33
CA PRO A 165 -2.33 10.42 12.36
C PRO A 165 -1.44 9.22 12.05
N GLY A 166 -1.17 8.35 13.02
CA GLY A 166 -0.44 7.10 12.81
C GLY A 166 -1.15 6.18 11.82
N SER A 167 -2.48 6.12 11.88
CA SER A 167 -3.29 5.32 10.97
C SER A 167 -3.13 5.78 9.53
N PHE A 168 -3.34 7.06 9.25
CA PHE A 168 -3.21 7.60 7.89
C PHE A 168 -1.77 7.57 7.36
N ALA A 169 -0.77 7.76 8.22
CA ALA A 169 0.62 7.58 7.83
C ALA A 169 0.93 6.12 7.45
N CYS A 170 0.32 5.15 8.14
CA CYS A 170 0.44 3.73 7.79
C CYS A 170 -0.32 3.38 6.51
N THR A 171 -1.50 3.97 6.30
CA THR A 171 -2.30 3.85 5.06
C THR A 171 -1.48 4.24 3.84
N LEU A 172 -0.91 5.44 3.86
CA LEU A 172 -0.10 5.94 2.74
C LEU A 172 1.16 5.10 2.47
N LEU A 173 1.72 4.46 3.50
CA LEU A 173 2.92 3.62 3.37
C LEU A 173 2.71 2.41 2.46
N GLY A 174 1.61 1.69 2.65
CA GLY A 174 1.32 0.53 1.80
C GLY A 174 0.81 0.95 0.43
N GLU A 175 -0.13 1.90 0.39
CA GLU A 175 -0.83 2.31 -0.84
C GLU A 175 0.11 2.91 -1.88
N GLU A 176 0.96 3.88 -1.53
CA GLU A 176 1.71 4.61 -2.56
C GLU A 176 2.83 3.78 -3.21
N ILE A 177 3.48 2.90 -2.44
CA ILE A 177 4.53 2.03 -2.99
C ILE A 177 3.92 0.98 -3.92
N LEU A 178 2.79 0.36 -3.50
CA LEU A 178 2.06 -0.60 -4.32
C LEU A 178 1.44 0.07 -5.55
N ASP A 179 0.81 1.24 -5.41
CA ASP A 179 0.26 2.04 -6.50
C ASP A 179 1.33 2.34 -7.56
N TRP A 180 2.54 2.74 -7.14
CA TRP A 180 3.65 2.96 -8.08
C TRP A 180 3.99 1.69 -8.87
N MET A 181 4.10 0.53 -8.20
CA MET A 181 4.38 -0.73 -8.87
C MET A 181 3.24 -1.13 -9.83
N GLN A 182 1.99 -1.00 -9.39
CA GLN A 182 0.82 -1.38 -10.18
C GLN A 182 0.63 -0.48 -11.41
N ARG A 183 1.02 0.81 -11.33
CA ARG A 183 1.06 1.73 -12.48
C ARG A 183 2.05 1.30 -13.56
N LEU A 184 3.09 0.56 -13.20
CA LEU A 184 4.01 -0.07 -14.15
C LEU A 184 3.46 -1.41 -14.67
N THR A 185 2.69 -2.13 -13.85
CA THR A 185 2.13 -3.44 -14.19
C THR A 185 1.00 -3.39 -15.20
N PHE A 186 -0.04 -2.58 -15.00
CA PHE A 186 -1.22 -2.63 -15.86
C PHE A 186 -0.96 -2.29 -17.35
N PRO A 187 -0.04 -1.37 -17.73
CA PRO A 187 0.26 -1.13 -19.14
C PRO A 187 1.19 -2.19 -19.77
N ASP A 188 1.89 -3.01 -18.98
CA ASP A 188 2.91 -3.95 -19.48
C ASP A 188 2.28 -5.18 -20.15
N GLU A 189 2.44 -5.29 -21.47
CA GLU A 189 1.87 -6.39 -22.25
C GLU A 189 2.55 -7.76 -22.02
N ARG A 190 3.73 -7.78 -21.38
CA ARG A 190 4.41 -9.02 -20.95
C ARG A 190 3.68 -9.69 -19.79
N VAL A 191 2.80 -8.97 -19.10
CA VAL A 191 2.06 -9.44 -17.93
C VAL A 191 0.71 -10.06 -18.35
N GLN A 192 0.26 -11.07 -17.60
CA GLN A 192 -1.05 -11.72 -17.76
C GLN A 192 -2.18 -10.67 -17.83
N PRO A 193 -3.10 -10.74 -18.82
CA PRO A 193 -4.20 -9.79 -18.96
C PRO A 193 -5.05 -9.65 -17.70
N LEU A 194 -5.31 -10.75 -16.99
CA LEU A 194 -6.05 -10.73 -15.73
C LEU A 194 -5.34 -9.88 -14.67
N VAL A 195 -4.03 -10.06 -14.47
CA VAL A 195 -3.27 -9.29 -13.48
C VAL A 195 -3.21 -7.81 -13.87
N ARG A 196 -3.10 -7.50 -15.16
CA ARG A 196 -3.20 -6.12 -15.66
C ARG A 196 -4.57 -5.52 -15.37
N GLY A 197 -5.66 -6.28 -15.53
CA GLY A 197 -7.00 -5.85 -15.20
C GLY A 197 -7.19 -5.57 -13.70
N VAL A 198 -6.76 -6.51 -12.84
CA VAL A 198 -6.77 -6.37 -11.38
C VAL A 198 -6.02 -5.12 -10.94
N THR A 199 -4.79 -4.93 -11.42
CA THR A 199 -3.97 -3.76 -11.07
C THR A 199 -4.54 -2.45 -11.60
N ARG A 200 -5.17 -2.45 -12.79
CA ARG A 200 -5.85 -1.28 -13.35
C ARG A 200 -7.02 -0.83 -12.47
N ILE A 201 -7.89 -1.76 -12.08
CA ILE A 201 -9.04 -1.47 -11.21
C ILE A 201 -8.55 -0.84 -9.90
N HIS A 202 -7.63 -1.53 -9.21
CA HIS A 202 -7.07 -1.08 -7.94
C HIS A 202 -6.47 0.32 -8.04
N VAL A 203 -5.60 0.59 -9.03
CA VAL A 203 -4.95 1.92 -9.21
C VAL A 203 -5.96 3.06 -9.43
N ILE A 204 -7.07 2.81 -10.12
CA ILE A 204 -8.09 3.83 -10.37
C ILE A 204 -8.85 4.16 -9.07
N GLU A 205 -9.08 3.16 -8.23
CA GLU A 205 -9.77 3.30 -6.95
C GLU A 205 -8.86 3.95 -5.90
N GLU A 206 -7.64 3.42 -5.72
CA GLU A 206 -6.64 3.85 -4.73
C GLU A 206 -6.17 5.31 -4.88
N ALA A 207 -6.21 5.86 -6.10
CA ALA A 207 -5.85 7.27 -6.31
C ALA A 207 -6.71 8.23 -5.45
N ARG A 208 -7.93 7.82 -5.09
CA ARG A 208 -8.84 8.57 -4.23
C ARG A 208 -8.51 8.37 -2.74
N HIS A 209 -8.20 7.13 -2.34
CA HIS A 209 -7.84 6.78 -0.97
C HIS A 209 -6.56 7.50 -0.54
N VAL A 210 -5.52 7.46 -1.39
CA VAL A 210 -4.28 8.22 -1.19
C VAL A 210 -4.56 9.71 -1.01
N ARG A 211 -5.43 10.30 -1.85
CA ARG A 211 -5.77 11.72 -1.76
C ARG A 211 -6.48 12.06 -0.45
N TYR A 212 -7.42 11.21 -0.01
CA TYR A 212 -8.11 11.36 1.25
C TYR A 212 -7.16 11.24 2.44
N ALA A 213 -6.33 10.20 2.45
CA ALA A 213 -5.35 9.94 3.50
C ALA A 213 -4.32 11.07 3.62
N ARG A 214 -3.85 11.63 2.50
CA ARG A 214 -2.95 12.81 2.52
C ARG A 214 -3.61 14.02 3.17
N GLU A 215 -4.83 14.37 2.78
CA GLU A 215 -5.53 15.53 3.34
C GLU A 215 -5.86 15.35 4.84
N GLU A 216 -6.21 14.12 5.27
CA GLU A 216 -6.43 13.82 6.69
C GLU A 216 -5.13 13.81 7.49
N LEU A 217 -4.05 13.25 6.97
CA LEU A 217 -2.76 13.25 7.66
C LEU A 217 -2.23 14.67 7.84
N ARG A 218 -2.30 15.52 6.79
CA ARG A 218 -1.96 16.95 6.88
C ARG A 218 -2.70 17.63 8.02
N ARG A 219 -4.03 17.47 8.06
CA ARG A 219 -4.87 18.05 9.11
C ARG A 219 -4.47 17.56 10.49
N GLN A 220 -4.26 16.27 10.65
CA GLN A 220 -3.97 15.68 11.94
C GLN A 220 -2.57 16.01 12.44
N MET A 221 -1.58 16.13 11.55
CA MET A 221 -0.24 16.60 11.94
C MET A 221 -0.24 18.05 12.44
N VAL A 222 -1.22 18.87 12.04
CA VAL A 222 -1.42 20.23 12.57
C VAL A 222 -2.24 20.24 13.87
N THR A 223 -3.28 19.41 13.97
CA THR A 223 -4.24 19.49 15.09
C THR A 223 -3.96 18.54 16.26
N ALA A 224 -3.21 17.45 16.03
CA ALA A 224 -2.95 16.45 17.07
C ALA A 224 -1.98 16.99 18.13
N PRO A 225 -2.11 16.54 19.40
CA PRO A 225 -1.16 16.90 20.43
C PRO A 225 0.26 16.40 20.10
N ARG A 226 1.28 17.09 20.62
CA ARG A 226 2.69 16.80 20.27
C ARG A 226 3.09 15.34 20.48
N TRP A 227 2.59 14.70 21.53
CA TRP A 227 2.92 13.29 21.81
C TRP A 227 2.37 12.34 20.74
N GLU A 228 1.18 12.61 20.19
CA GLU A 228 0.62 11.83 19.07
C GLU A 228 1.45 12.03 17.81
N GLN A 229 1.86 13.27 17.53
CA GLN A 229 2.73 13.57 16.40
C GLN A 229 4.06 12.82 16.51
N GLU A 230 4.74 12.88 17.67
CA GLU A 230 6.00 12.14 17.87
C GLU A 230 5.80 10.62 17.76
N LEU A 231 4.72 10.09 18.33
CA LEU A 231 4.39 8.68 18.21
C LEU A 231 4.16 8.29 16.75
N THR A 232 3.44 9.10 15.97
CA THR A 232 3.27 8.91 14.52
C THR A 232 4.59 8.89 13.78
N ARG A 233 5.54 9.78 14.09
CA ARG A 233 6.87 9.77 13.44
C ARG A 233 7.62 8.48 13.69
N ILE A 234 7.59 7.98 14.93
CA ILE A 234 8.27 6.74 15.31
C ILE A 234 7.56 5.53 14.72
N SER A 235 6.24 5.43 14.88
CA SER A 235 5.46 4.29 14.42
C SER A 235 5.45 4.17 12.89
N CYS A 236 5.37 5.30 12.18
CA CYS A 236 5.48 5.34 10.72
C CYS A 236 6.86 4.86 10.24
N GLY A 237 7.95 5.26 10.92
CA GLY A 237 9.29 4.78 10.62
C GLY A 237 9.48 3.28 10.89
N GLU A 238 8.90 2.76 11.95
CA GLU A 238 8.93 1.31 12.23
C GLU A 238 8.06 0.53 11.24
N ALA A 239 6.87 1.04 10.90
CA ALA A 239 6.03 0.47 9.86
C ALA A 239 6.80 0.39 8.53
N ALA A 240 7.57 1.43 8.16
CA ALA A 240 8.39 1.41 6.96
C ALA A 240 9.41 0.26 6.95
N ARG A 241 10.02 -0.07 8.10
CA ARG A 241 10.92 -1.23 8.23
C ARG A 241 10.18 -2.55 8.04
N VAL A 242 9.01 -2.69 8.67
CA VAL A 242 8.16 -3.88 8.55
C VAL A 242 7.72 -4.08 7.09
N PHE A 243 7.20 -3.03 6.45
CA PHE A 243 6.75 -3.08 5.06
C PHE A 243 7.88 -3.43 4.11
N SER A 244 9.03 -2.76 4.21
CA SER A 244 10.17 -3.03 3.33
C SER A 244 10.61 -4.50 3.37
N LEU A 245 10.47 -5.17 4.52
CA LEU A 245 10.75 -6.60 4.65
C LEU A 245 9.60 -7.48 4.14
N ALA A 246 8.35 -7.05 4.32
CA ALA A 246 7.16 -7.81 3.96
C ALA A 246 6.92 -7.89 2.43
N PHE A 247 7.46 -6.95 1.64
CA PHE A 247 7.37 -6.96 0.18
C PHE A 247 8.00 -8.19 -0.50
N VAL A 248 8.81 -8.97 0.23
CA VAL A 248 9.41 -10.21 -0.27
C VAL A 248 9.13 -11.31 0.74
N ASN A 249 8.31 -12.28 0.38
CA ASN A 249 8.09 -13.46 1.22
C ASN A 249 9.14 -14.54 0.85
N PRO A 250 10.09 -14.91 1.74
CA PRO A 250 11.13 -15.87 1.39
C PRO A 250 10.63 -17.26 1.00
N ALA A 251 9.40 -17.63 1.38
CA ALA A 251 8.81 -18.91 1.02
C ALA A 251 8.57 -19.05 -0.48
N VAL A 252 8.52 -17.95 -1.26
CA VAL A 252 8.38 -18.03 -2.72
C VAL A 252 9.56 -18.80 -3.33
N TYR A 253 10.77 -18.65 -2.78
CA TYR A 253 11.98 -19.27 -3.33
C TYR A 253 11.97 -20.79 -3.19
N ASP A 254 11.53 -21.33 -2.04
CA ASP A 254 11.46 -22.78 -1.87
C ASP A 254 10.41 -23.41 -2.80
N ASN A 255 9.30 -22.70 -3.04
CA ASN A 255 8.24 -23.20 -3.92
C ASN A 255 8.67 -23.33 -5.38
N ILE A 256 9.68 -22.56 -5.80
CA ILE A 256 10.24 -22.59 -7.16
C ILE A 256 11.59 -23.32 -7.22
N GLY A 257 11.96 -24.04 -6.17
CA GLY A 257 13.17 -24.86 -6.10
C GLY A 257 14.49 -24.09 -5.94
N LEU A 258 14.46 -22.83 -5.51
CA LEU A 258 15.67 -22.04 -5.22
C LEU A 258 16.10 -22.21 -3.77
N ASP A 259 17.41 -22.12 -3.50
CA ASP A 259 17.91 -22.02 -2.13
C ASP A 259 17.48 -20.68 -1.51
N ARG A 260 16.59 -20.75 -0.52
CA ARG A 260 16.03 -19.57 0.16
C ARG A 260 17.12 -18.67 0.74
N ARG A 261 18.20 -19.23 1.31
CA ARG A 261 19.22 -18.44 1.99
C ARG A 261 20.05 -17.65 0.97
N GLU A 262 20.45 -18.30 -0.11
CA GLU A 262 21.13 -17.66 -1.23
C GLU A 262 20.26 -16.57 -1.86
N ALA A 263 19.00 -16.89 -2.20
CA ALA A 263 18.08 -15.94 -2.81
C ALA A 263 17.89 -14.69 -1.95
N VAL A 264 17.58 -14.87 -0.65
CA VAL A 264 17.41 -13.74 0.29
C VAL A 264 18.70 -12.93 0.44
N ALA A 265 19.87 -13.56 0.45
CA ALA A 265 21.15 -12.85 0.50
C ALA A 265 21.36 -11.98 -0.75
N GLN A 266 21.03 -12.51 -1.93
CA GLN A 266 21.14 -11.75 -3.19
C GLN A 266 20.12 -10.61 -3.28
N VAL A 267 18.88 -10.81 -2.83
CA VAL A 267 17.88 -9.72 -2.75
C VAL A 267 18.38 -8.59 -1.84
N LYS A 268 18.94 -8.91 -0.67
CA LYS A 268 19.49 -7.89 0.25
C LYS A 268 20.68 -7.14 -0.36
N ALA A 269 21.50 -7.82 -1.14
CA ALA A 269 22.67 -7.23 -1.80
C ALA A 269 22.30 -6.47 -3.10
N SER A 270 21.11 -6.69 -3.67
CA SER A 270 20.69 -6.13 -4.95
C SER A 270 20.58 -4.60 -4.90
N GLY A 271 21.41 -3.93 -5.71
CA GLY A 271 21.32 -2.48 -5.94
C GLY A 271 20.02 -2.12 -6.65
N HIS A 272 19.68 -2.84 -7.71
CA HIS A 272 18.42 -2.68 -8.46
C HIS A 272 17.20 -2.77 -7.54
N ARG A 273 17.12 -3.77 -6.65
CA ARG A 273 15.99 -3.89 -5.72
C ARG A 273 15.88 -2.69 -4.80
N ARG A 274 17.02 -2.18 -4.30
CA ARG A 274 17.05 -0.98 -3.45
C ARG A 274 16.53 0.23 -4.21
N GLU A 275 16.97 0.42 -5.46
CA GLU A 275 16.53 1.52 -6.32
C GLU A 275 15.03 1.45 -6.63
N VAL A 276 14.49 0.26 -6.92
CA VAL A 276 13.05 0.03 -7.13
C VAL A 276 12.26 0.45 -5.88
N MET A 277 12.67 -0.01 -4.70
CA MET A 277 11.97 0.30 -3.45
C MET A 277 12.04 1.79 -3.09
N GLN A 278 13.20 2.44 -3.30
CA GLN A 278 13.36 3.88 -3.08
C GLN A 278 12.57 4.71 -4.08
N SER A 279 12.53 4.29 -5.35
CA SER A 279 11.77 4.96 -6.40
C SER A 279 10.26 4.90 -6.13
N GLY A 280 9.75 3.73 -5.73
CA GLY A 280 8.35 3.56 -5.33
C GLY A 280 7.99 4.37 -4.08
N ALA A 281 8.90 4.45 -3.10
CA ALA A 281 8.67 5.22 -1.87
C ALA A 281 8.85 6.74 -2.03
N LYS A 282 9.48 7.22 -3.12
CA LYS A 282 9.91 8.61 -3.25
C LYS A 282 8.78 9.63 -3.03
N ARG A 283 7.65 9.46 -3.73
CA ARG A 283 6.51 10.38 -3.64
C ARG A 283 5.92 10.47 -2.23
N LEU A 284 5.92 9.35 -1.53
CA LEU A 284 5.49 9.27 -0.15
C LEU A 284 6.50 9.96 0.76
N THR A 285 7.79 9.65 0.62
CA THR A 285 8.83 10.23 1.48
C THR A 285 8.93 11.74 1.33
N ASP A 286 8.81 12.26 0.10
CA ASP A 286 8.79 13.71 -0.16
C ASP A 286 7.60 14.36 0.59
N PHE A 287 6.40 13.79 0.43
CA PHE A 287 5.20 14.26 1.12
C PHE A 287 5.33 14.21 2.65
N LEU A 288 5.84 13.11 3.20
CA LEU A 288 6.04 12.96 4.64
C LEU A 288 7.10 13.92 5.19
N ASP A 289 8.10 14.31 4.40
CA ASP A 289 9.08 15.34 4.79
C ASP A 289 8.42 16.72 4.84
N ASP A 290 7.65 17.07 3.81
CA ASP A 290 6.94 18.35 3.70
C ASP A 290 6.03 18.61 4.91
N ILE A 291 5.27 17.59 5.33
CA ILE A 291 4.36 17.71 6.49
C ILE A 291 5.06 17.46 7.83
N GLY A 292 6.37 17.25 7.84
CA GLY A 292 7.20 17.14 9.04
C GLY A 292 7.09 15.80 9.79
N VAL A 293 6.67 14.72 9.11
CA VAL A 293 6.68 13.36 9.67
C VAL A 293 8.11 12.78 9.66
N LEU A 294 8.93 13.09 8.65
CA LEU A 294 10.31 12.58 8.55
C LEU A 294 11.33 13.38 9.37
N ARG A 295 11.14 13.40 10.71
CA ARG A 295 12.04 14.08 11.65
C ARG A 295 12.59 13.15 12.72
N GLY A 296 13.71 13.57 13.32
CA GLY A 296 14.30 12.92 14.50
C GLY A 296 14.56 11.42 14.33
N VAL A 297 14.12 10.63 15.32
CA VAL A 297 14.25 9.16 15.32
C VAL A 297 13.46 8.53 14.16
N GLY A 298 12.28 9.05 13.84
CA GLY A 298 11.46 8.55 12.73
C GLY A 298 12.22 8.55 11.40
N ARG A 299 12.93 9.63 11.09
CA ARG A 299 13.78 9.71 9.88
C ARG A 299 14.88 8.64 9.85
N ARG A 300 15.49 8.33 11.00
CA ARG A 300 16.53 7.28 11.09
C ARG A 300 15.93 5.90 10.81
N LEU A 301 14.72 5.63 11.30
CA LEU A 301 14.02 4.38 11.03
C LEU A 301 13.69 4.23 9.54
N TRP A 302 13.22 5.30 8.89
CA TRP A 302 13.02 5.36 7.45
C TRP A 302 14.29 5.11 6.62
N LYS A 303 15.44 5.68 7.02
CA LYS A 303 16.71 5.36 6.36
C LYS A 303 17.09 3.90 6.55
N SER A 304 16.88 3.37 7.77
CA SER A 304 17.20 1.98 8.08
C SER A 304 16.28 0.95 7.42
N SER A 305 15.08 1.34 6.97
CA SER A 305 14.23 0.48 6.17
C SER A 305 14.74 0.31 4.75
N GLY A 306 15.60 1.22 4.28
CA GLY A 306 16.09 1.26 2.90
C GLY A 306 15.15 1.97 1.93
N LEU A 307 13.96 2.40 2.36
CA LEU A 307 12.99 3.14 1.55
C LEU A 307 13.35 4.63 1.40
N LEU A 308 14.13 5.18 2.33
CA LEU A 308 14.67 6.53 2.28
C LEU A 308 16.19 6.49 2.08
N ALA A 309 16.70 7.27 1.14
CA ALA A 309 18.14 7.44 0.89
C ALA A 309 18.86 8.19 2.04
#